data_AF-A0A0G1NY77-F1
#
_entry.id   AF-A0A0G1NY77-F1
#
_cell.length_a   1.000
_cell.length_b   1.000
_cell.length_c   1.000
_cell.angle_alpha   90.00
_cell.angle_beta   90.00
_cell.angle_gamma   90.00
#
_symmetry.space_group_name_H-M   'P 1'
#
loop_
_entity.id
_entity.type
_entity.pdbx_description
1 polymer ?
#
loop_
_entity_poly.entity_id
_entity_poly.type
_entity_poly.pdbx_seq_one_letter_code
_entity_poly.pdbx_strand_id
1 'polypeptide(L)'
;MHLKYIRFQNLLYNKFVSPGEHDAKKVCSQMNISLSTFYNYIEGISHFPPDLIAPLYNATHDIDFLNFILNDTDKKIIDKAPAAKQVKTPTDETLDIAAATGTLVAEVKRSLKDGYLSANDKRALEKQINITEKEMEDLRKILKG
;
A
#
# COMPACT_ATOMS: atom_id res chain seq x y z
N MET A 1 -5.06 16.55 -5.68
CA MET A 1 -3.84 16.57 -4.84
C MET A 1 -4.03 17.33 -3.53
N HIS A 2 -4.61 18.55 -3.53
CA HIS A 2 -4.80 19.35 -2.30
C HIS A 2 -5.56 18.66 -1.15
N LEU A 3 -6.59 17.87 -1.44
CA LEU A 3 -7.35 17.18 -0.39
C LEU A 3 -6.51 16.16 0.43
N LYS A 4 -5.47 15.57 -0.17
CA LYS A 4 -4.59 14.64 0.55
C LYS A 4 -3.67 15.41 1.51
N TYR A 5 -3.07 16.52 1.07
CA TYR A 5 -2.24 17.33 1.97
C TYR A 5 -2.99 17.84 3.20
N ILE A 6 -4.22 18.32 3.02
CA ILE A 6 -5.07 18.79 4.14
C ILE A 6 -5.37 17.65 5.14
N ARG A 7 -5.60 16.42 4.66
CA ARG A 7 -5.85 15.26 5.53
C ARG A 7 -4.59 14.81 6.28
N PHE A 8 -3.40 14.89 5.66
CA PHE A 8 -2.14 14.58 6.35
C PHE A 8 -1.80 15.60 7.43
N GLN A 9 -2.04 16.88 7.13
CA GLN A 9 -1.86 17.96 8.10
C GLN A 9 -2.76 17.76 9.33
N ASN A 10 -4.03 17.42 9.13
CA ASN A 10 -4.93 17.11 10.24
C ASN A 10 -4.46 15.90 11.05
N LEU A 11 -3.86 14.89 10.41
CA LEU A 11 -3.26 13.76 11.11
C LEU A 11 -2.06 14.21 11.97
N LEU A 12 -1.15 15.01 11.43
CA LEU A 12 -0.04 15.59 12.19
C LEU A 12 -0.55 16.42 13.38
N TYR A 13 -1.56 17.26 13.17
CA TYR A 13 -2.15 18.07 14.23
C TYR A 13 -2.75 17.20 15.35
N ASN A 14 -3.51 16.17 15.01
CA ASN A 14 -4.13 15.31 16.02
C ASN A 14 -3.08 14.52 16.81
N LYS A 15 -2.05 14.02 16.12
CA LYS A 15 -1.01 13.17 16.72
C LYS A 15 0.00 13.95 17.58
N PHE A 16 0.22 15.24 17.32
CA PHE A 16 1.23 16.04 18.02
C PHE A 16 0.67 17.20 18.86
N VAL A 17 -0.58 17.63 18.63
CA VAL A 17 -1.17 18.80 19.31
C VAL A 17 -2.41 18.44 20.13
N SER A 18 -3.36 17.66 19.59
CA SER A 18 -4.60 17.33 20.31
C SER A 18 -5.19 15.97 19.90
N PRO A 19 -5.10 14.92 20.74
CA PRO A 19 -4.72 14.90 22.16
C PRO A 19 -3.20 14.90 22.42
N GLY A 20 -2.35 14.86 21.38
CA GLY A 20 -0.89 14.89 21.52
C GLY A 20 -0.32 13.54 21.97
N GLU A 21 -0.37 12.55 21.08
CA GLU A 21 0.09 11.17 21.32
C GLU A 21 1.62 11.05 21.30
N HIS A 22 2.31 11.96 20.60
CA HIS A 22 3.76 11.91 20.40
C HIS A 22 4.46 13.21 20.82
N ASP A 23 5.65 13.08 21.43
CA ASP A 23 6.49 14.23 21.77
C ASP A 23 7.19 14.78 20.52
N ALA A 24 6.74 15.96 20.06
CA ALA A 24 7.30 16.65 18.90
C ALA A 24 8.80 16.92 19.01
N LYS A 25 9.33 17.24 20.21
CA LYS A 25 10.77 17.49 20.39
C LYS A 25 11.59 16.23 20.17
N LYS A 26 11.14 15.11 20.74
CA LYS A 26 11.79 13.82 20.60
C LYS A 26 11.78 13.36 19.15
N VAL A 27 10.65 13.48 18.48
CA VAL A 27 10.49 13.10 17.07
C VAL A 27 11.36 13.96 16.15
N CYS A 28 11.38 15.28 16.35
CA CYS A 28 12.25 16.18 15.57
C CYS A 28 13.73 15.82 15.71
N SER A 29 14.17 15.46 16.92
CA SER A 29 15.55 15.03 17.16
C SER A 29 15.92 13.75 16.40
N GLN A 30 14.98 12.81 16.28
CA GLN A 30 15.20 11.55 15.55
C GLN A 30 15.17 11.74 14.03
N MET A 31 14.37 12.69 13.55
CA MET A 31 14.25 13.03 12.13
C MET A 31 15.34 14.00 11.64
N ASN A 32 16.16 14.55 12.55
CA ASN A 32 17.15 15.59 12.26
C ASN A 32 16.54 16.85 11.63
N ILE A 33 15.40 17.32 12.17
CA ILE A 33 14.74 18.56 11.75
C ILE A 33 14.54 19.51 12.94
N SER A 34 14.42 20.81 12.66
CA SER A 34 14.13 21.79 13.70
C SER A 34 12.66 21.72 14.13
N LEU A 35 12.40 21.96 15.41
CA LEU A 35 11.04 21.97 15.95
C LEU A 35 10.16 23.04 15.28
N SER A 36 10.74 24.20 14.98
CA SER A 36 10.05 25.29 14.26
C SER A 36 9.63 24.85 12.86
N THR A 37 10.53 24.20 12.12
CA THR A 37 10.22 23.63 10.80
C THR A 37 9.10 22.60 10.87
N PHE A 38 9.10 21.75 11.90
CA PHE A 38 8.07 20.74 12.08
C PHE A 38 6.69 21.34 12.37
N TYR A 39 6.61 22.38 13.21
CA TYR A 39 5.36 23.11 13.46
C TYR A 39 4.85 23.83 12.20
N ASN A 40 5.72 24.36 11.34
CA ASN A 40 5.29 24.92 10.05
C ASN A 40 4.56 23.87 9.18
N TYR A 41 4.94 22.59 9.27
CA TYR A 41 4.22 21.52 8.58
C TYR A 41 2.88 21.18 9.24
N ILE A 42 2.83 21.15 10.57
CA ILE A 42 1.59 20.91 11.35
C ILE A 42 0.56 22.01 11.06
N GLU A 43 1.01 23.27 11.02
CA GLU A 43 0.17 24.45 10.78
C GLU A 43 -0.16 24.65 9.30
N GLY A 44 0.46 23.87 8.39
CA GLY A 44 0.22 23.95 6.95
C GLY A 44 0.84 25.18 6.28
N ILE A 45 1.74 25.88 6.98
CA ILE A 45 2.57 26.96 6.43
C ILE A 45 3.50 26.40 5.35
N SER A 46 3.95 25.16 5.51
CA SER A 46 4.79 24.45 4.54
C SER A 46 4.25 23.05 4.27
N HIS A 47 4.45 22.55 3.05
CA HIS A 47 4.11 21.17 2.72
C HIS A 47 5.08 20.22 3.42
N PHE A 48 4.53 19.17 4.05
CA PHE A 48 5.35 18.12 4.61
C PHE A 48 6.06 17.34 3.49
N PRO A 49 7.39 17.24 3.51
CA PRO A 49 8.14 16.71 2.39
C PRO A 49 8.10 15.16 2.38
N PRO A 50 7.91 14.51 1.21
CA PRO A 50 7.72 13.06 1.14
C PRO A 50 8.85 12.20 1.70
N ASP A 51 10.08 12.68 1.65
CA ASP A 51 11.29 12.06 2.17
C ASP A 51 11.33 11.98 3.71
N LEU A 52 10.60 12.86 4.40
CA LEU A 52 10.52 12.85 5.87
C LEU A 52 9.47 11.89 6.44
N ILE A 53 8.70 11.23 5.59
CA ILE A 53 7.67 10.26 5.99
C ILE A 53 8.28 9.05 6.71
N ALA A 54 9.27 8.42 6.09
CA ALA A 54 9.88 7.22 6.67
C ALA A 54 10.60 7.54 8.00
N PRO A 55 11.35 8.66 8.10
CA PRO A 55 11.83 9.17 9.38
C PRO A 55 10.73 9.41 10.42
N LEU A 56 9.59 10.00 10.04
CA LEU A 56 8.47 10.25 10.94
C LEU A 56 7.88 8.94 11.48
N TYR A 57 7.68 7.94 10.63
CA TYR A 57 7.23 6.62 11.04
C TYR A 57 8.24 5.94 11.97
N ASN A 58 9.53 5.97 11.64
CA ASN A 58 10.56 5.37 12.48
C ASN A 58 10.66 6.02 13.86
N ALA A 59 10.34 7.31 13.95
CA ALA A 59 10.37 8.06 15.21
C ALA A 59 9.13 7.83 16.09
N THR A 60 7.97 7.57 15.47
CA THR A 60 6.66 7.48 16.16
C THR A 60 6.13 6.05 16.28
N HIS A 61 6.60 5.15 15.41
CA HIS A 61 6.03 3.83 15.13
C HIS A 61 4.52 3.84 14.83
N ASP A 62 3.98 4.98 14.41
CA ASP A 62 2.55 5.17 14.21
C ASP A 62 2.13 4.79 12.78
N ILE A 63 1.36 3.70 12.69
CA ILE A 63 0.93 3.13 11.42
C ILE A 63 0.00 4.06 10.66
N ASP A 64 -0.64 5.05 11.31
CA ASP A 64 -1.53 6.00 10.66
C ASP A 64 -0.77 6.88 9.65
N PHE A 65 0.50 7.19 9.91
CA PHE A 65 1.34 7.94 8.96
C PHE A 65 1.65 7.13 7.70
N LEU A 66 1.88 5.82 7.82
CA LEU A 66 2.06 4.92 6.67
C LEU A 66 0.74 4.72 5.91
N ASN A 67 -0.35 4.52 6.65
CA ASN A 67 -1.70 4.33 6.12
C ASN A 67 -2.20 5.53 5.30
N PHE A 68 -1.66 6.72 5.56
CA PHE A 68 -2.00 7.92 4.81
C PHE A 68 -1.41 7.94 3.39
N ILE A 69 -0.25 7.31 3.23
CA ILE A 69 0.59 7.40 2.03
C ILE A 69 0.35 6.21 1.12
N LEU A 70 0.16 5.07 1.74
CA LEU A 70 -0.25 3.84 1.10
C LEU A 70 -1.75 3.93 0.83
N ASN A 71 -2.15 4.12 -0.43
CA ASN A 71 -3.54 3.87 -0.77
C ASN A 71 -3.85 2.39 -0.47
N ASP A 72 -5.12 2.01 -0.29
CA ASP A 72 -5.51 0.62 0.02
C ASP A 72 -4.91 -0.42 -0.96
N THR A 73 -4.54 0.01 -2.16
CA THR A 73 -3.81 -0.76 -3.17
C THR A 73 -2.35 -1.04 -2.80
N ASP A 74 -1.64 -0.08 -2.19
CA ASP A 74 -0.23 -0.18 -1.80
C ASP A 74 -0.05 -1.00 -0.51
N LYS A 75 -1.03 -0.99 0.41
CA LYS A 75 -1.02 -1.87 1.60
C LYS A 75 -1.03 -3.36 1.24
N LYS A 76 -1.76 -3.73 0.19
CA LYS A 76 -1.74 -5.11 -0.35
C LYS A 76 -0.39 -5.51 -0.96
N ILE A 77 0.46 -4.54 -1.30
CA ILE A 77 1.83 -4.75 -1.82
C ILE A 77 2.83 -4.76 -0.66
N ILE A 78 2.60 -4.00 0.42
CA ILE A 78 3.51 -3.89 1.57
C ILE A 78 3.28 -4.96 2.65
N ASP A 79 2.07 -5.50 2.81
CA ASP A 79 1.86 -6.74 3.58
C ASP A 79 2.59 -7.95 2.96
N LYS A 80 3.19 -7.78 1.76
CA LYS A 80 4.13 -8.73 1.14
C LYS A 80 5.61 -8.42 1.38
N ALA A 81 5.98 -7.43 2.21
CA ALA A 81 7.38 -7.22 2.58
C ALA A 81 7.79 -8.22 3.68
N PRO A 82 8.64 -9.21 3.40
CA PRO A 82 9.02 -10.19 4.40
C PRO A 82 10.03 -9.59 5.38
N ALA A 83 9.82 -9.88 6.66
CA ALA A 83 10.86 -9.76 7.67
C ALA A 83 12.07 -10.61 7.25
N ALA A 84 13.24 -9.96 7.22
CA ALA A 84 14.55 -10.54 6.95
C ALA A 84 14.79 -11.05 5.52
N LYS A 85 16.01 -10.81 5.04
CA LYS A 85 16.57 -11.34 3.79
C LYS A 85 16.48 -12.87 3.76
N GLN A 86 15.40 -13.42 3.22
CA GLN A 86 15.41 -14.74 2.62
C GLN A 86 15.43 -14.51 1.11
N VAL A 87 16.54 -14.90 0.47
CA VAL A 87 16.60 -14.96 -0.99
C VAL A 87 15.58 -16.02 -1.40
N LYS A 88 14.39 -15.59 -1.81
CA LYS A 88 13.36 -16.50 -2.34
C LYS A 88 13.92 -17.15 -3.60
N THR A 89 13.78 -18.46 -3.70
CA THR A 89 14.15 -19.13 -4.94
C THR A 89 13.15 -18.72 -6.04
N PRO A 90 13.52 -18.75 -7.33
CA PRO A 90 12.57 -18.48 -8.42
C PRO A 90 11.30 -19.35 -8.33
N THR A 91 11.40 -20.53 -7.72
CA THR A 91 10.28 -21.42 -7.43
C THR A 91 9.33 -20.85 -6.38
N ASP A 92 9.86 -20.28 -5.29
CA ASP A 92 9.05 -19.65 -4.25
C ASP A 92 8.31 -18.42 -4.77
N GLU A 93 8.98 -17.62 -5.61
CA GLU A 93 8.35 -16.47 -6.29
C GLU A 93 7.22 -16.91 -7.23
N THR A 94 7.43 -18.02 -7.96
CA THR A 94 6.40 -18.58 -8.86
C THR A 94 5.18 -19.09 -8.09
N LEU A 95 5.38 -19.72 -6.93
CA LEU A 95 4.30 -20.20 -6.07
C LEU A 95 3.50 -19.05 -5.43
N ASP A 96 4.19 -17.98 -5.02
CA ASP A 96 3.54 -16.78 -4.49
C ASP A 96 2.66 -16.08 -5.53
N ILE A 97 3.12 -16.01 -6.79
CA ILE A 97 2.34 -15.45 -7.90
C ILE A 97 1.12 -16.32 -8.20
N ALA A 98 1.26 -17.64 -8.14
CA ALA A 98 0.14 -18.56 -8.33
C ALA A 98 -0.91 -18.40 -7.21
N ALA A 99 -0.49 -18.26 -5.95
CA ALA A 99 -1.39 -18.03 -4.81
C ALA A 99 -2.13 -16.68 -4.92
N ALA A 100 -1.43 -15.62 -5.33
CA ALA A 100 -2.02 -14.30 -5.57
C ALA A 100 -3.08 -14.35 -6.69
N THR A 101 -2.79 -15.08 -7.77
CA THR A 101 -3.73 -15.30 -8.87
C THR A 101 -4.99 -16.03 -8.38
N GLY A 102 -4.85 -17.05 -7.54
CA GLY A 102 -5.99 -17.75 -6.93
C GLY A 102 -6.90 -16.83 -6.09
N THR A 103 -6.29 -15.89 -5.35
CA THR A 103 -7.03 -14.91 -4.54
C THR A 103 -7.80 -13.91 -5.43
N LEU A 104 -7.19 -13.44 -6.51
CA LEU A 104 -7.84 -12.56 -7.48
C LEU A 104 -9.05 -13.23 -8.15
N VAL A 105 -8.93 -14.52 -8.48
CA VAL A 105 -10.05 -15.32 -9.03
C VAL A 105 -11.21 -15.40 -8.03
N ALA A 106 -10.94 -15.55 -6.74
CA ALA A 106 -11.99 -15.58 -5.71
C ALA A 106 -12.74 -14.24 -5.62
N GLU A 107 -12.03 -13.12 -5.71
CA GLU A 107 -12.62 -11.78 -5.67
C GLU A 107 -13.46 -11.47 -6.91
N VAL A 108 -13.03 -11.92 -8.10
CA VAL A 108 -13.84 -11.82 -9.33
C VAL A 108 -15.14 -12.63 -9.18
N LYS A 109 -15.08 -13.85 -8.64
CA LYS A 109 -16.27 -14.67 -8.38
C LYS A 109 -17.24 -14.01 -7.42
N ARG A 110 -16.72 -13.39 -6.35
CA ARG A 110 -17.52 -12.62 -5.39
C ARG A 110 -18.18 -11.41 -6.07
N SER A 111 -17.42 -10.63 -6.83
CA SER A 111 -17.91 -9.44 -7.54
C SER A 111 -18.99 -9.78 -8.59
N LEU A 112 -18.89 -10.94 -9.24
CA LEU A 112 -19.94 -11.46 -10.13
C LEU A 112 -21.22 -11.82 -9.37
N LYS A 113 -21.09 -12.44 -8.18
CA LYS A 113 -22.22 -12.84 -7.32
C LYS A 113 -22.95 -11.65 -6.72
N ASP A 114 -22.19 -10.63 -6.30
CA ASP A 114 -22.72 -9.45 -5.65
C ASP A 114 -23.31 -8.42 -6.67
N GLY A 115 -23.24 -8.72 -7.98
CA GLY A 115 -23.90 -7.94 -9.03
C GLY A 115 -23.23 -6.61 -9.37
N TYR A 116 -22.02 -6.36 -8.84
CA TYR A 116 -21.32 -5.07 -8.97
C TYR A 116 -20.63 -4.83 -10.32
N LEU A 117 -20.59 -5.83 -11.20
CA LEU A 117 -19.90 -5.73 -12.49
C LEU A 117 -20.84 -5.33 -13.62
N SER A 118 -20.48 -4.26 -14.36
CA SER A 118 -21.23 -3.87 -15.55
C SER A 118 -21.10 -4.92 -16.66
N ALA A 119 -22.00 -4.90 -17.65
CA ALA A 119 -21.94 -5.82 -18.79
C ALA A 119 -20.63 -5.71 -19.59
N ASN A 120 -20.04 -4.52 -19.63
CA ASN A 120 -18.76 -4.28 -20.30
C ASN A 120 -17.59 -4.87 -19.49
N ASP A 121 -17.62 -4.75 -18.16
CA ASP A 121 -16.60 -5.34 -17.28
C ASP A 121 -16.63 -6.86 -17.37
N LYS A 122 -17.83 -7.47 -17.44
CA LYS A 122 -17.99 -8.91 -17.65
C LYS A 122 -17.36 -9.38 -18.95
N ARG A 123 -17.63 -8.69 -20.06
CA ARG A 123 -17.03 -9.01 -21.38
C ARG A 123 -15.51 -8.85 -21.38
N ALA A 124 -14.99 -7.82 -20.73
CA ALA A 124 -13.55 -7.60 -20.60
C ALA A 124 -12.90 -8.73 -19.79
N LEU A 125 -13.53 -9.14 -18.68
CA LEU A 125 -13.07 -10.26 -17.85
C LEU A 125 -13.12 -11.59 -18.61
N GLU A 126 -14.20 -11.89 -19.32
CA GLU A 126 -14.31 -13.09 -20.17
C GLU A 126 -13.21 -13.16 -21.22
N LYS A 127 -12.92 -12.05 -21.90
CA LYS A 127 -11.83 -11.98 -22.88
C LYS A 127 -10.47 -12.29 -22.22
N GLN A 128 -10.22 -11.73 -21.04
CA GLN A 128 -8.97 -11.93 -20.34
C GLN A 128 -8.82 -13.36 -19.80
N ILE A 129 -9.92 -13.97 -19.33
CA ILE A 129 -9.96 -15.37 -18.90
C ILE A 129 -9.58 -16.28 -20.08
N ASN A 130 -10.16 -16.09 -21.26
CA ASN A 130 -9.85 -16.90 -22.44
C ASN A 130 -8.37 -16.81 -22.86
N ILE A 131 -7.76 -15.63 -22.77
CA ILE A 131 -6.32 -15.46 -23.04
C ILE A 131 -5.50 -16.23 -22.01
N THR A 132 -5.85 -16.10 -20.74
CA THR A 132 -5.15 -16.78 -19.62
C THR A 132 -5.28 -18.30 -19.71
N GLU A 133 -6.46 -18.82 -20.07
CA GLU A 133 -6.67 -20.26 -20.28
C GLU A 133 -5.75 -20.82 -21.37
N LYS A 134 -5.59 -20.10 -22.47
CA LYS A 134 -4.67 -20.50 -23.55
C LYS A 134 -3.22 -20.53 -23.08
N GLU A 135 -2.77 -19.49 -22.38
CA GLU A 135 -1.41 -19.43 -21.84
C GLU A 135 -1.14 -20.53 -20.81
N MET A 136 -2.13 -20.85 -19.97
CA MET A 136 -2.03 -21.92 -18.99
C MET A 136 -2.01 -23.31 -19.64
N GLU A 137 -2.75 -23.51 -20.73
CA GLU A 137 -2.72 -24.74 -21.53
C GLU A 137 -1.33 -24.95 -22.15
N ASP A 138 -0.74 -23.88 -22.70
CA ASP A 138 0.59 -23.93 -23.29
C ASP A 138 1.68 -24.15 -22.22
N LEU A 139 1.55 -23.50 -21.06
CA LEU A 139 2.43 -23.74 -19.90
C LEU A 139 2.35 -25.20 -19.41
N ARG A 140 1.15 -25.79 -19.37
CA ARG A 140 0.95 -27.20 -18.99
C ARG A 140 1.63 -28.16 -19.97
N LYS A 141 1.64 -27.84 -21.27
CA LYS A 141 2.38 -28.66 -22.26
C LYS A 141 3.88 -28.58 -22.03
N ILE A 142 4.41 -27.39 -21.72
CA ILE A 142 5.83 -27.19 -21.40
C ILE A 142 6.21 -27.97 -20.14
N LEU A 143 5.36 -27.97 -19.09
CA LEU A 143 5.65 -28.67 -17.83
C LEU A 143 5.52 -30.20 -17.90
N LYS A 144 4.80 -30.74 -18.89
CA LYS A 144 4.62 -32.20 -19.09
C LYS A 144 5.61 -32.81 -20.09
N GLY A 145 6.34 -31.97 -20.84
CA GLY A 145 7.43 -32.37 -21.74
C GLY A 145 8.76 -32.42 -21.00
#